data_AF-A0A1H3M7D4-F1
#
_entry.id   AF-A0A1H3M7D4-F1
#
_cell.length_a   1.000
_cell.length_b   1.000
_cell.length_c   1.000
_cell.angle_alpha   90.00
_cell.angle_beta   90.00
_cell.angle_gamma   90.00
#
_symmetry.space_group_name_H-M   'P 1'
#
loop_
_entity.id
_entity.type
_entity.pdbx_description
1 polymer ?
#
loop_
_entity_poly.entity_id
_entity_poly.type
_entity_poly.pdbx_seq_one_letter_code
_entity_poly.pdbx_strand_id
1 'polypeptide(L)'
;MVSRVVAYGPGRDQLQDWASGVKLGEVTTGVSDEALAEKFASVFPHLNERQRRLLAGAEARSLGRGGTARVARASGLHPETVTAGMAELTGGAPVTDRVRRPGGGRRPLTETDPTLLTDLQRLVD
;
A
#
# COMPACT_ATOMS: atom_id res chain seq x y z
N MET A 1 -3.23 -26.40 17.79
CA MET A 1 -1.92 -25.78 17.49
C MET A 1 -2.19 -24.63 16.52
N VAL A 2 -2.52 -23.45 17.05
CA VAL A 2 -2.85 -22.26 16.24
C VAL A 2 -1.85 -21.18 16.63
N SER A 3 -0.94 -20.86 15.70
CA SER A 3 0.08 -19.84 15.89
C SER A 3 -0.57 -18.47 16.09
N ARG A 4 -0.17 -17.83 17.19
CA ARG A 4 -0.57 -16.50 17.62
C ARG A 4 0.08 -15.46 16.70
N VAL A 5 -0.74 -14.74 15.93
CA VAL A 5 -0.33 -13.49 15.30
C VAL A 5 -0.18 -12.45 16.41
N VAL A 6 1.04 -11.96 16.64
CA VAL A 6 1.30 -10.87 17.59
C VAL A 6 0.94 -9.56 16.89
N ALA A 7 -0.23 -9.03 17.18
CA ALA A 7 -0.62 -7.68 16.80
C ALA A 7 0.05 -6.68 17.76
N TYR A 8 0.92 -5.83 17.25
CA TYR A 8 1.32 -4.60 17.94
C TYR A 8 0.17 -3.60 17.82
N GLY A 9 -0.67 -3.53 18.86
CA GLY A 9 -1.64 -2.46 19.08
C GLY A 9 -1.35 -1.81 20.44
N PRO A 10 -1.62 -0.52 20.62
CA PRO A 10 -1.36 0.17 21.89
C PRO A 10 -2.17 -0.45 23.03
N GLY A 11 -1.58 -0.43 24.23
CA GLY A 11 -2.14 -1.05 25.44
C GLY A 11 -3.50 -0.48 25.84
N ARG A 12 -4.32 -1.32 26.48
CA ARG A 12 -5.74 -1.05 26.82
C ARG A 12 -5.96 0.22 27.65
N ASP A 13 -4.94 0.70 28.34
CA ASP A 13 -5.01 1.89 29.21
C ASP A 13 -4.87 3.22 28.44
N GLN A 14 -4.51 3.19 27.16
CA GLN A 14 -4.30 4.39 26.31
C GLN A 14 -5.54 4.74 25.45
N LEU A 15 -6.64 3.99 25.57
CA LEU A 15 -7.86 4.15 24.75
C LEU A 15 -8.78 5.29 25.19
N GLN A 16 -8.53 5.96 26.31
CA GLN A 16 -9.32 7.12 26.72
C GLN A 16 -8.68 8.45 26.29
N ASP A 17 -7.34 8.48 26.14
CA ASP A 17 -6.59 9.71 25.85
C ASP A 17 -6.49 10.02 24.34
N TRP A 18 -6.53 8.99 23.48
CA TRP A 18 -6.58 9.17 22.01
C TRP A 18 -7.90 9.77 21.49
N ALA A 19 -8.96 9.78 22.31
CA ALA A 19 -10.31 10.18 21.93
C ALA A 19 -10.71 11.57 22.45
N SER A 20 -9.99 12.13 23.41
CA SER A 20 -10.35 13.37 24.13
C SER A 20 -9.78 14.66 23.51
N GLY A 21 -8.97 14.56 22.45
CA GLY A 21 -8.32 15.70 21.80
C GLY A 21 -9.08 16.38 20.67
N VAL A 22 -10.25 15.90 20.26
CA VAL A 22 -11.01 16.49 19.14
C VAL A 22 -12.08 17.42 19.69
N LYS A 23 -11.85 18.73 19.56
CA LYS A 23 -12.89 19.74 19.79
C LYS A 23 -14.07 19.44 18.85
N LEU A 24 -15.25 19.22 19.42
CA LEU A 24 -16.52 19.06 18.72
C LEU A 24 -16.93 20.38 18.06
N GLY A 25 -16.28 20.73 16.96
CA GLY A 25 -16.83 21.58 15.91
C GLY A 25 -17.39 20.66 14.84
N GLU A 26 -18.72 20.69 14.66
CA GLU A 26 -19.47 20.08 13.55
C GLU A 26 -18.85 18.80 12.95
N VAL A 27 -19.05 17.66 13.64
CA VAL A 27 -18.59 16.35 13.16
C VAL A 27 -19.41 15.94 11.95
N THR A 28 -18.91 16.26 10.76
CA THR A 28 -19.27 15.54 9.54
C THR A 28 -18.74 14.11 9.73
N THR A 29 -19.62 13.14 9.92
CA THR A 29 -19.33 11.74 10.24
C THR A 29 -18.61 10.95 9.12
N GLY A 30 -17.96 11.63 8.19
CA GLY A 30 -17.16 11.04 7.12
C GLY A 30 -15.89 11.85 6.87
N VAL A 31 -14.79 11.14 6.57
CA VAL A 31 -13.55 11.76 6.07
C VAL A 31 -13.87 12.54 4.80
N SER A 32 -13.48 13.81 4.73
CA SER A 32 -13.68 14.64 3.53
C SER A 32 -12.71 14.25 2.41
N ASP A 33 -13.05 14.59 1.16
CA ASP A 33 -12.17 14.28 0.02
C ASP A 33 -10.85 15.08 0.10
N GLU A 34 -10.86 16.28 0.72
CA GLU A 34 -9.69 17.11 0.97
C GLU A 34 -8.75 16.49 2.00
N ALA A 35 -9.28 16.00 3.13
CA ALA A 35 -8.48 15.33 4.16
C ALA A 35 -7.84 14.05 3.61
N LEU A 36 -8.57 13.34 2.72
CA LEU A 36 -8.05 12.17 2.04
C LEU A 36 -6.92 12.53 1.06
N ALA A 37 -7.06 13.63 0.32
CA ALA A 37 -6.02 14.13 -0.59
C ALA A 37 -4.76 14.57 0.16
N GLU A 38 -4.92 15.30 1.27
CA GLU A 38 -3.81 15.72 2.14
C GLU A 38 -3.04 14.52 2.69
N LYS A 39 -3.77 13.49 3.16
CA LYS A 39 -3.16 12.22 3.62
C LYS A 39 -2.34 11.55 2.52
N PHE A 40 -2.86 11.46 1.30
CA PHE A 40 -2.12 10.83 0.22
C PHE A 40 -0.92 11.67 -0.20
N ALA A 41 -1.04 12.99 -0.28
CA ALA A 41 0.06 13.89 -0.59
C ALA A 41 1.21 13.77 0.41
N SER A 42 0.91 13.60 1.70
CA SER A 42 1.94 13.49 2.74
C SER A 42 2.62 12.11 2.78
N VAL A 43 1.88 11.02 2.55
CA VAL A 43 2.42 9.66 2.71
C VAL A 43 3.00 9.10 1.41
N PHE A 44 2.41 9.38 0.24
CA PHE A 44 2.82 8.77 -1.03
C PHE A 44 4.30 8.94 -1.40
N PRO A 45 4.97 10.07 -1.14
CA PRO A 45 6.40 10.23 -1.44
C PRO A 45 7.30 9.23 -0.70
N HIS A 46 6.83 8.67 0.41
CA HIS A 46 7.58 7.71 1.23
C HIS A 46 7.26 6.26 0.89
N LEU A 47 6.34 6.02 -0.05
CA LEU A 47 5.85 4.70 -0.40
C LEU A 47 6.27 4.30 -1.81
N ASN A 48 6.63 3.04 -1.98
CA ASN A 48 6.78 2.46 -3.30
C ASN A 48 5.41 2.25 -3.98
N GLU A 49 5.43 1.93 -5.28
CA GLU A 49 4.22 1.79 -6.08
C GLU A 49 3.20 0.79 -5.50
N ARG A 50 3.69 -0.34 -5.00
CA ARG A 50 2.81 -1.36 -4.41
C ARG A 50 2.20 -0.89 -3.10
N GLN A 51 2.99 -0.26 -2.24
CA GLN A 51 2.51 0.29 -0.97
C GLN A 51 1.45 1.37 -1.19
N ARG A 52 1.64 2.28 -2.16
CA ARG A 52 0.63 3.29 -2.53
C ARG A 52 -0.68 2.63 -2.94
N ARG A 53 -0.61 1.62 -3.81
CA ARG A 53 -1.76 0.85 -4.26
C ARG A 53 -2.49 0.13 -3.12
N LEU A 54 -1.76 -0.49 -2.19
CA LEU A 54 -2.36 -1.17 -1.04
C LEU A 54 -3.05 -0.18 -0.08
N LEU A 55 -2.40 0.95 0.23
CA LEU A 55 -2.99 1.99 1.07
C LEU A 55 -4.29 2.54 0.44
N ALA A 56 -4.27 2.88 -0.84
CA ALA A 56 -5.46 3.34 -1.56
C ALA A 56 -6.58 2.28 -1.55
N GLY A 57 -6.25 1.01 -1.76
CA GLY A 57 -7.20 -0.10 -1.68
C GLY A 57 -7.82 -0.26 -0.29
N ALA A 58 -7.04 -0.06 0.78
CA ALA A 58 -7.52 -0.11 2.15
C ALA A 58 -8.51 1.02 2.47
N GLU A 59 -8.20 2.25 2.06
CA GLU A 59 -9.09 3.41 2.22
C GLU A 59 -10.40 3.21 1.45
N ALA A 60 -10.32 2.72 0.21
CA ALA A 60 -11.50 2.48 -0.61
C ALA A 60 -12.43 1.43 0.03
N ARG A 61 -11.85 0.38 0.62
CA ARG A 61 -12.60 -0.62 1.40
C ARG A 61 -13.26 0.00 2.63
N SER A 62 -12.55 0.86 3.36
CA SER A 62 -13.07 1.52 4.56
C SER A 62 -14.24 2.45 4.26
N LEU A 63 -14.22 3.13 3.11
CA LEU A 63 -15.27 4.05 2.67
C LEU A 63 -16.50 3.36 2.08
N GLY A 64 -16.42 2.08 1.73
CA GLY A 64 -17.55 1.31 1.21
C GLY A 64 -18.01 1.79 -0.18
N ARG A 65 -19.33 1.95 -0.36
CA ARG A 65 -19.93 2.28 -1.67
C ARG A 65 -19.41 3.63 -2.17
N GLY A 66 -18.84 3.63 -3.37
CA GLY A 66 -18.25 4.83 -3.98
C GLY A 66 -16.83 5.15 -3.48
N GLY A 67 -16.30 4.39 -2.52
CA GLY A 67 -14.95 4.57 -1.97
C GLY A 67 -13.86 4.57 -3.03
N THR A 68 -13.93 3.66 -4.01
CA THR A 68 -12.97 3.60 -5.12
C THR A 68 -12.89 4.92 -5.90
N ALA A 69 -14.05 5.51 -6.24
CA ALA A 69 -14.10 6.75 -7.01
C ALA A 69 -13.58 7.94 -6.18
N ARG A 70 -13.92 8.00 -4.89
CA ARG A 70 -13.44 9.04 -3.97
C ARG A 70 -11.92 8.96 -3.78
N VAL A 71 -11.41 7.76 -3.51
CA VAL A 71 -9.97 7.52 -3.36
C VAL A 71 -9.21 7.80 -4.65
N ALA A 72 -9.72 7.39 -5.82
CA ALA A 72 -9.06 7.67 -7.09
C ALA A 72 -8.91 9.19 -7.32
N ARG A 73 -9.96 9.98 -7.05
CA ARG A 73 -9.90 11.45 -7.14
C ARG A 73 -8.91 12.05 -6.15
N ALA A 74 -8.96 11.64 -4.89
CA ALA A 74 -8.10 12.18 -3.83
C ALA A 74 -6.62 11.79 -3.98
N SER A 75 -6.34 10.55 -4.43
CA SER A 75 -4.98 10.02 -4.58
C SER A 75 -4.33 10.34 -5.93
N GLY A 76 -5.12 10.71 -6.94
CA GLY A 76 -4.66 10.83 -8.33
C GLY A 76 -4.34 9.50 -9.02
N LEU A 77 -4.62 8.36 -8.37
CA LEU A 77 -4.43 7.03 -8.96
C LEU A 77 -5.57 6.67 -9.90
N HIS A 78 -5.27 5.85 -10.90
CA HIS A 78 -6.30 5.26 -11.74
C HIS A 78 -7.26 4.38 -10.88
N PRO A 79 -8.58 4.42 -11.10
CA PRO A 79 -9.53 3.60 -10.32
C PRO A 79 -9.20 2.11 -10.32
N GLU A 80 -8.65 1.60 -11.43
CA GLU A 80 -8.21 0.20 -11.55
C GLU A 80 -7.03 -0.13 -10.63
N THR A 81 -6.12 0.83 -10.39
CA THR A 81 -5.05 0.66 -9.41
C THR A 81 -5.63 0.48 -8.01
N VAL A 82 -6.62 1.30 -7.65
CA VAL A 82 -7.30 1.23 -6.34
C VAL A 82 -8.02 -0.12 -6.16
N THR A 83 -8.77 -0.58 -7.18
CA THR A 83 -9.44 -1.89 -7.12
C THR A 83 -8.44 -3.04 -7.06
N ALA A 84 -7.34 -2.97 -7.80
CA ALA A 84 -6.27 -3.97 -7.75
C ALA A 84 -5.62 -4.04 -6.35
N GLY A 85 -5.43 -2.91 -5.68
CA GLY A 85 -4.95 -2.86 -4.29
C GLY A 85 -5.93 -3.51 -3.31
N MET A 86 -7.21 -3.19 -3.44
CA MET A 86 -8.27 -3.79 -2.62
C MET A 86 -8.39 -5.31 -2.83
N ALA A 87 -8.31 -5.77 -4.09
CA ALA A 87 -8.33 -7.20 -4.43
C ALA A 87 -7.10 -7.92 -3.86
N GLU A 88 -5.93 -7.29 -3.91
CA GLU A 88 -4.70 -7.85 -3.33
C GLU A 88 -4.79 -8.01 -1.81
N LEU A 89 -5.35 -7.02 -1.11
CA LEU A 89 -5.61 -7.11 0.34
C LEU A 89 -6.64 -8.18 0.68
N THR A 90 -7.69 -8.30 -0.13
CA THR A 90 -8.76 -9.30 0.08
C THR A 90 -8.25 -10.72 -0.19
N GLY A 91 -7.35 -10.88 -1.16
CA GLY A 91 -6.73 -12.15 -1.52
C GLY A 91 -5.61 -12.61 -0.56
N GLY A 92 -5.35 -11.88 0.53
CA GLY A 92 -4.36 -12.27 1.53
C GLY A 92 -2.92 -12.27 1.02
N ALA A 93 -2.59 -11.35 0.11
CA ALA A 93 -1.23 -11.27 -0.42
C ALA A 93 -0.19 -11.14 0.71
N PRO A 94 0.95 -11.84 0.62
CA PRO A 94 1.95 -11.82 1.68
C PRO A 94 2.51 -10.41 1.86
N VAL A 95 2.79 -10.08 3.13
CA VAL A 95 3.60 -8.91 3.49
C VAL A 95 5.01 -9.20 3.00
N THR A 96 5.48 -8.38 2.06
CA THR A 96 6.82 -8.51 1.49
C THR A 96 7.28 -7.16 1.00
N ASP A 97 8.58 -6.89 1.15
CA ASP A 97 9.25 -5.69 0.63
C ASP A 97 9.32 -5.69 -0.90
N ARG A 98 9.00 -6.83 -1.55
CA ARG A 98 8.98 -6.93 -2.99
C ARG A 98 7.83 -6.10 -3.57
N VAL A 99 8.18 -5.11 -4.38
CA VAL A 99 7.21 -4.23 -5.06
C VAL A 99 6.43 -4.98 -6.14
N ARG A 100 7.08 -5.91 -6.83
CA ARG A 100 6.46 -6.71 -7.91
C ARG A 100 6.15 -8.12 -7.44
N ARG A 101 5.17 -8.77 -8.07
CA ARG A 101 4.92 -10.20 -7.86
C ARG A 101 6.18 -11.04 -8.14
N PRO A 102 6.31 -12.23 -7.53
CA PRO A 102 7.24 -13.25 -8.00
C PRO A 102 7.16 -13.41 -9.52
N GLY A 103 8.32 -13.41 -10.20
CA GLY A 103 8.39 -13.47 -11.67
C GLY A 103 8.10 -12.17 -12.43
N GLY A 104 7.65 -11.09 -11.77
CA GLY A 104 7.30 -9.82 -12.43
C GLY A 104 8.47 -8.87 -12.73
N GLY A 105 9.70 -9.35 -12.64
CA GLY A 105 10.91 -8.57 -12.94
C GLY A 105 11.39 -8.79 -14.37
N ARG A 106 12.27 -7.91 -14.86
CA ARG A 106 13.11 -8.27 -16.00
C ARG A 106 13.91 -9.52 -15.57
N ARG A 107 13.89 -10.57 -16.39
CA ARG A 107 14.67 -11.78 -16.10
C ARG A 107 16.14 -11.39 -15.93
N PRO A 108 16.90 -12.06 -15.04
CA PRO A 108 18.35 -11.89 -14.95
C PRO A 108 18.96 -11.90 -16.34
N LEU A 109 19.93 -11.01 -16.59
CA LEU A 109 20.59 -10.98 -17.89
C LEU A 109 21.25 -12.32 -18.21
N THR A 110 21.72 -13.06 -17.21
CA THR A 110 22.24 -14.43 -17.36
C THR A 110 21.20 -15.46 -17.80
N GLU A 111 19.90 -15.21 -17.59
CA GLU A 111 18.82 -16.05 -18.11
C GLU A 111 18.44 -15.67 -19.56
N THR A 112 18.58 -14.39 -19.93
CA THR A 112 18.27 -13.92 -21.29
C THR A 112 19.45 -13.96 -22.25
N ASP A 113 20.65 -13.92 -21.70
CA ASP A 113 21.94 -13.93 -22.37
C ASP A 113 22.89 -14.88 -21.61
N PRO A 114 22.95 -16.16 -22.01
CA PRO A 114 23.80 -17.15 -21.37
C PRO A 114 25.31 -16.90 -21.59
N THR A 115 25.71 -16.11 -22.60
CA THR A 115 27.13 -15.88 -22.90
C THR A 115 27.71 -14.73 -22.10
N LEU A 116 26.86 -13.88 -21.53
CA LEU A 116 27.25 -12.68 -20.80
C LEU A 116 28.36 -12.89 -19.76
N LEU A 117 28.29 -13.94 -18.94
CA LEU A 117 29.32 -14.18 -17.92
C LEU A 117 30.69 -14.48 -18.55
N THR A 118 30.70 -15.33 -19.57
CA THR A 118 31.90 -15.67 -20.33
C THR A 118 32.48 -14.44 -21.02
N ASP A 119 31.64 -13.61 -21.61
CA ASP A 119 32.08 -12.41 -22.32
C ASP A 119 32.63 -11.35 -21.37
N LEU A 120 32.04 -11.18 -20.18
CA LEU A 120 32.55 -10.29 -19.14
C LEU A 120 33.90 -10.77 -18.56
N GLN A 121 34.10 -12.08 -18.41
CA GLN A 121 35.38 -12.62 -17.92
C GLN A 121 36.53 -12.35 -18.88
N ARG A 122 36.30 -12.44 -20.19
CA ARG A 122 37.31 -12.12 -21.23
C ARG A 122 37.79 -10.68 -21.25
N LEU A 123 37.10 -9.75 -20.58
CA LEU A 123 37.51 -8.34 -20.51
C LEU A 123 38.55 -8.07 -19.42
N VAL A 124 38.77 -9.02 -18.50
CA VAL A 124 39.67 -8.85 -17.35
C VAL A 124 40.93 -9.71 -17.46
N ASP A 125 40.95 -10.65 -18.42
CA ASP A 125 42.13 -11.43 -18.82
C ASP A 125 42.96 -10.68 -19.88
#